data_AF-A0A5J6FBS3-F1
#
_entry.id   AF-A0A5J6FBS3-F1
#
_cell.length_a   1.000
_cell.length_b   1.000
_cell.length_c   1.000
_cell.angle_alpha   90.00
_cell.angle_beta   90.00
_cell.angle_gamma   90.00
#
_symmetry.space_group_name_H-M   'P 1'
#
loop_
_entity.id
_entity.type
_entity.pdbx_description
1 polymer ?
#
loop_
_entity_poly.entity_id
_entity_poly.type
_entity_poly.pdbx_seq_one_letter_code
_entity_poly.pdbx_strand_id
1 'polypeptide(L)'
;MSDTLPLTEARARFGSLVRRASHARERITITDHGQPAAILINPQELAELEDALALARYRERQASGTLTTVPHEEVRARLGLEQR
;
A
#
# COMPACT_ATOMS: atom_id res chain seq x y z
N MET A 1 8.57 8.04 14.02
CA MET A 1 9.60 8.91 13.41
C MET A 1 10.22 8.15 12.25
N SER A 2 10.51 8.82 11.13
CA SER A 2 11.11 8.20 9.96
C SER A 2 12.62 8.14 10.10
N ASP A 3 13.19 6.94 10.19
CA ASP A 3 14.63 6.74 10.24
C ASP A 3 15.19 6.71 8.81
N THR A 4 16.31 7.38 8.56
CA THR A 4 16.97 7.37 7.24
C THR A 4 18.39 6.86 7.38
N LEU A 5 18.76 5.85 6.60
CA LEU A 5 20.07 5.22 6.68
C LEU A 5 20.63 4.85 5.30
N PRO A 6 21.96 4.91 5.11
CA PRO A 6 22.61 4.43 3.90
C PRO A 6 22.43 2.92 3.70
N LEU A 7 22.41 2.48 2.44
CA LEU A 7 22.29 1.07 2.04
C LEU A 7 23.35 0.17 2.70
N THR A 8 24.57 0.69 2.87
CA THR A 8 25.67 -0.03 3.52
C THR A 8 25.36 -0.35 4.98
N GLU A 9 24.81 0.60 5.73
CA GLU A 9 24.38 0.39 7.12
C GLU A 9 23.13 -0.50 7.19
N ALA A 10 22.19 -0.28 6.27
CA ALA A 10 20.97 -1.07 6.17
C ALA A 10 21.29 -2.57 5.99
N ARG A 11 22.28 -2.88 5.13
CA ARG A 11 22.72 -4.26 4.88
C ARG A 11 23.25 -4.93 6.14
N ALA A 12 24.04 -4.22 6.95
CA ALA A 12 24.63 -4.78 8.18
C ALA A 12 23.58 -5.09 9.26
N ARG A 13 22.45 -4.38 9.26
CA ARG A 13 21.43 -4.44 10.33
C ARG A 13 20.04 -4.86 9.83
N PHE A 14 19.95 -5.43 8.63
CA PHE A 14 18.68 -5.64 7.92
C PHE A 14 17.61 -6.34 8.76
N GLY A 15 17.96 -7.44 9.44
CA GLY A 15 17.01 -8.18 10.28
C GLY A 15 16.43 -7.34 11.44
N SER A 16 17.20 -6.40 12.01
CA SER A 16 16.70 -5.49 13.04
C SER A 16 15.77 -4.43 12.47
N LEU A 17 16.06 -3.93 11.27
CA LEU A 17 15.23 -2.93 10.58
C LEU A 17 13.87 -3.54 10.20
N VAL A 18 13.87 -4.77 9.69
CA VAL A 18 12.63 -5.51 9.39
C VAL A 18 11.78 -5.70 10.65
N ARG A 19 12.38 -6.11 11.78
CA ARG A 19 11.65 -6.24 13.05
C ARG A 19 11.07 -4.92 13.54
N ARG A 20 11.80 -3.81 13.41
CA ARG A 20 11.31 -2.47 13.77
C ARG A 20 10.14 -2.04 12.89
N ALA A 21 10.26 -2.20 11.58
CA ALA A 21 9.15 -1.93 10.66
C ALA A 21 7.93 -2.83 10.96
N SER A 22 8.15 -4.12 11.20
CA SER A 22 7.07 -5.08 11.44
C SER A 22 6.38 -4.90 12.80
N HIS A 23 7.09 -4.63 13.89
CA HIS A 23 6.50 -4.61 15.23
C HIS A 23 6.25 -3.21 15.77
N ALA A 24 7.18 -2.27 15.54
CA ALA A 24 7.07 -0.91 16.02
C ALA A 24 6.40 0.03 15.00
N ARG A 25 6.00 -0.49 13.83
CA ARG A 25 5.43 0.29 12.71
C ARG A 25 6.31 1.49 12.33
N GLU A 26 7.62 1.29 12.39
CA GLU A 26 8.56 2.32 11.96
C GLU A 26 8.67 2.35 10.44
N ARG A 27 8.69 3.55 9.87
CA ARG A 27 8.99 3.78 8.45
C ARG A 27 10.47 4.11 8.32
N ILE A 28 11.21 3.32 7.55
CA ILE A 28 12.66 3.45 7.45
C ILE A 28 13.04 3.66 5.98
N THR A 29 13.66 4.79 5.69
CA THR A 29 14.17 5.13 4.36
C THR A 29 15.60 4.63 4.20
N ILE A 30 15.83 3.83 3.16
CA ILE A 30 17.16 3.40 2.73
C ILE A 30 17.63 4.33 1.62
N THR A 31 18.82 4.90 1.77
CA THR A 31 19.45 5.74 0.73
C THR A 31 20.57 5.00 -0.01
N ASP A 32 20.67 5.24 -1.31
CA ASP A 32 21.81 4.85 -2.13
C ASP A 32 22.45 6.13 -2.69
N HIS A 33 23.77 6.28 -2.50
CA HIS A 33 24.50 7.51 -2.82
C HIS A 33 23.82 8.80 -2.30
N GLY A 34 23.21 8.74 -1.11
CA GLY A 34 22.52 9.86 -0.46
C GLY A 34 21.09 10.12 -0.96
N GLN A 35 20.62 9.37 -1.97
CA GLN A 35 19.27 9.48 -2.52
C GLN A 35 18.36 8.38 -1.96
N PRO A 36 17.09 8.67 -1.59
CA PRO A 36 16.13 7.64 -1.20
C PRO A 36 15.97 6.59 -2.30
N ALA A 37 16.27 5.34 -1.98
CA ALA A 37 16.21 4.21 -2.90
C ALA A 37 15.09 3.22 -2.55
N ALA A 38 14.77 3.05 -1.27
CA ALA A 38 13.71 2.17 -0.79
C ALA A 38 13.15 2.63 0.56
N ILE A 39 11.96 2.15 0.91
CA ILE A 39 11.36 2.35 2.23
C ILE A 39 10.93 0.98 2.79
N LEU A 40 11.33 0.67 4.02
CA LEU A 40 10.76 -0.41 4.81
C LEU A 40 9.59 0.14 5.62
N ILE A 41 8.44 -0.50 5.53
CA ILE A 41 7.20 -0.15 6.23
C ILE A 41 6.52 -1.43 6.70
N ASN A 42 5.67 -1.31 7.72
CA ASN A 42 4.83 -2.42 8.14
C ASN A 42 3.91 -2.86 7.00
N PRO A 43 3.74 -4.17 6.74
CA PRO A 43 2.90 -4.66 5.64
C PRO A 43 1.41 -4.31 5.80
N GLN A 44 0.88 -4.34 7.03
CA GLN A 44 -0.51 -3.96 7.30
C GLN A 44 -0.71 -2.46 7.05
N GLU A 45 0.26 -1.65 7.44
CA GLU A 45 0.21 -0.20 7.18
C GLU A 45 0.28 0.12 5.68
N LEU A 46 1.08 -0.62 4.90
CA LEU A 46 1.09 -0.49 3.44
C LEU A 46 -0.29 -0.83 2.85
N ALA A 47 -0.90 -1.94 3.27
CA ALA A 47 -2.24 -2.32 2.83
C ALA A 47 -3.29 -1.25 3.17
N GLU A 48 -3.24 -0.67 4.37
CA GLU A 48 -4.12 0.43 4.79
C GLU A 48 -3.96 1.67 3.89
N LEU A 49 -2.74 2.01 3.49
CA LEU A 49 -2.46 3.12 2.57
C LEU A 49 -2.97 2.83 1.14
N GLU A 50 -2.83 1.60 0.67
CA GLU A 50 -3.32 1.16 -0.63
C GLU A 50 -4.87 1.18 -0.68
N ASP A 51 -5.54 0.74 0.38
CA ASP A 51 -6.98 0.82 0.54
C ASP A 51 -7.48 2.27 0.57
N ALA A 52 -6.80 3.14 1.31
CA ALA A 52 -7.11 4.56 1.36
C ALA A 52 -6.95 5.23 -0.03
N LEU A 53 -5.91 4.86 -0.77
CA LEU A 53 -5.70 5.32 -2.15
C LEU A 53 -6.81 4.83 -3.09
N ALA A 54 -7.22 3.56 -2.98
CA ALA A 54 -8.30 2.99 -3.76
C ALA A 54 -9.63 3.74 -3.52
N LEU A 55 -9.94 4.04 -2.25
CA LEU A 55 -11.11 4.82 -1.87
C LEU A 55 -11.05 6.26 -2.38
N ALA A 56 -9.89 6.91 -2.30
CA ALA A 56 -9.70 8.26 -2.82
C ALA A 56 -9.93 8.32 -4.34
N ARG A 57 -9.36 7.37 -5.09
CA ARG A 57 -9.56 7.23 -6.54
C ARG A 57 -11.02 6.94 -6.90
N TYR A 58 -11.72 6.13 -6.11
CA TYR A 58 -13.15 5.89 -6.31
C TYR A 58 -13.95 7.19 -6.17
N ARG A 59 -13.71 7.96 -5.10
CA ARG A 59 -14.37 9.25 -4.87
C ARG A 59 -14.07 10.28 -5.96
N GLU A 60 -12.84 10.32 -6.44
CA GLU A 60 -12.44 11.17 -7.57
C GLU A 60 -13.21 10.82 -8.86
N ARG A 61 -13.33 9.54 -9.19
CA ARG A 61 -14.14 9.10 -10.35
C ARG A 61 -15.61 9.45 -10.19
N GLN A 62 -16.15 9.32 -8.99
CA GLN A 62 -17.53 9.68 -8.69
C GLN A 62 -17.75 11.19 -8.87
N ALA A 63 -16.86 12.03 -8.32
CA ALA A 63 -16.95 13.48 -8.42
C ALA A 63 -16.75 14.01 -9.85
N SER A 64 -15.89 13.36 -10.64
CA SER A 64 -15.66 13.71 -12.05
C SER A 64 -16.71 13.14 -13.01
N GLY A 65 -17.67 12.34 -12.52
CA GLY A 65 -18.66 11.67 -13.37
C GLY A 65 -18.07 10.58 -14.29
N THR A 66 -16.83 10.16 -14.06
CA THR A 66 -16.13 9.12 -14.85
C THR A 66 -16.30 7.71 -14.26
N LEU A 67 -17.04 7.59 -13.16
CA LEU A 67 -17.30 6.32 -12.51
C LEU A 67 -18.21 5.43 -13.37
N THR A 68 -17.66 4.34 -13.88
CA THR A 68 -18.44 3.23 -14.45
C THR A 68 -18.76 2.22 -13.36
N THR A 69 -20.04 1.92 -13.17
CA THR A 69 -20.52 0.87 -12.26
C THR A 69 -21.29 -0.19 -13.04
N VAL A 70 -21.44 -1.37 -12.45
CA VAL A 70 -22.32 -2.43 -12.95
C VAL A 70 -23.31 -2.76 -11.82
N PRO A 71 -24.63 -2.78 -12.09
CA PRO A 71 -25.62 -3.23 -11.11
C PRO A 71 -25.31 -4.63 -10.57
N HIS A 72 -25.61 -4.87 -9.30
CA HIS A 72 -25.29 -6.14 -8.65
C HIS A 72 -25.95 -7.34 -9.34
N GLU A 73 -27.20 -7.19 -9.80
CA GLU A 73 -27.93 -8.21 -10.57
C GLU A 73 -27.18 -8.60 -11.86
N GLU A 74 -26.66 -7.61 -12.58
CA GLU A 74 -25.95 -7.84 -13.84
C GLU A 74 -24.61 -8.54 -13.60
N VAL A 75 -23.89 -8.18 -12.54
CA VAL A 75 -22.66 -8.91 -12.14
C VAL A 75 -22.98 -10.36 -11.82
N ARG A 76 -24.08 -10.64 -11.10
CA ARG A 76 -24.49 -12.01 -10.79
C ARG A 76 -24.83 -12.81 -12.05
N ALA A 77 -25.55 -12.20 -12.98
CA ALA A 77 -25.89 -12.81 -14.27
C ALA A 77 -24.62 -13.17 -15.07
N ARG A 78 -23.70 -12.22 -15.23
CA ARG A 78 -22.42 -12.42 -15.94
C ARG A 78 -21.54 -13.50 -15.32
N LEU A 79 -21.63 -13.70 -14.00
CA LEU A 79 -20.86 -14.72 -13.28
C LEU A 79 -21.61 -16.05 -13.12
N GLY A 80 -22.84 -16.19 -13.63
CA GLY A 80 -23.65 -17.40 -13.48
C GLY A 80 -24.12 -17.67 -12.04
N LEU A 81 -24.23 -16.61 -11.22
CA LEU A 81 -24.63 -16.66 -9.80
C LEU A 81 -26.13 -16.36 -9.61
N GLU A 82 -26.94 -16.58 -10.64
CA GLU A 82 -28.38 -16.42 -10.58
C GLU A 82 -28.95 -17.54 -9.72
N GLN A 83 -29.64 -17.18 -8.63
CA GLN A 83 -30.27 -18.18 -7.77
C GLN A 83 -31.33 -18.93 -8.58
N ARG A 84 -31.20 -20.26 -8.61
CA ARG A 84 -32.27 -21.16 -9.06
C ARG A 84 -33.49 -21.05 -8.17
#